data_AF-A0A5C9BNJ9-F1
#
_entry.id   AF-A0A5C9BNJ9-F1
#
_cell.length_a   1.000
_cell.length_b   1.000
_cell.length_c   1.000
_cell.angle_alpha   90.00
_cell.angle_beta   90.00
_cell.angle_gamma   90.00
#
_symmetry.space_group_name_H-M   'P 1'
#
loop_
_entity.id
_entity.type
_entity.pdbx_description
1 polymer ?
#
loop_
_entity_poly.entity_id
_entity_poly.type
_entity_poly.pdbx_seq_one_letter_code
_entity_poly.pdbx_strand_id
1 'polypeptide(L)'
;MAVAMKNTAKSIVYRVTLAVTLLLLAGQTYAGERFTPGVPYYFDSFDPAQKPWKPGYDLNYEEVFKNHLFYEIVFSPSGREMTVNRYIRNNKTDSERYLLNPDGSLSRQPDL
;
A
#
# COMPACT_ATOMS: atom_id res chain seq x y z
N MET A 1 49.16 37.02 -7.97
CA MET A 1 47.69 36.95 -8.16
C MET A 1 47.31 35.53 -8.60
N ALA A 2 46.99 34.62 -7.66
CA ALA A 2 46.59 33.24 -8.00
C ALA A 2 45.74 32.57 -6.90
N VAL A 3 44.91 33.34 -6.19
CA VAL A 3 44.09 32.82 -5.08
C VAL A 3 42.58 32.90 -5.36
N ALA A 4 42.14 33.59 -6.41
CA ALA A 4 40.72 33.81 -6.68
C ALA A 4 40.01 32.67 -7.45
N MET A 5 40.73 31.76 -8.11
CA MET A 5 40.10 30.75 -8.98
C MET A 5 39.75 29.43 -8.28
N LYS A 6 40.27 29.15 -7.07
CA LYS A 6 40.04 27.86 -6.38
C LYS A 6 38.73 27.79 -5.60
N ASN A 7 38.10 28.94 -5.31
CA ASN A 7 36.91 29.00 -4.45
C ASN A 7 35.58 28.91 -5.22
N THR A 8 35.58 29.22 -6.52
CA THR A 8 34.37 29.20 -7.35
C THR A 8 33.98 27.79 -7.79
N ALA A 9 34.96 26.90 -8.01
CA ALA A 9 34.70 25.52 -8.42
C ALA A 9 34.10 24.66 -7.29
N LYS A 10 34.41 24.97 -6.03
CA LYS A 10 33.87 24.23 -4.88
C LYS A 10 32.38 24.54 -4.65
N SER A 11 31.92 25.78 -4.84
CA SER A 11 30.54 26.17 -4.48
C SER A 11 29.45 25.59 -5.40
N ILE A 12 29.80 25.28 -6.66
CA ILE A 12 28.89 24.68 -7.63
C ILE A 12 28.65 23.21 -7.31
N VAL A 13 29.71 22.49 -6.90
CA VAL A 13 29.62 21.07 -6.53
C VAL A 13 28.68 20.88 -5.34
N TYR A 14 28.81 21.68 -4.28
CA TYR A 14 27.95 21.55 -3.08
C TYR A 14 26.46 21.85 -3.33
N ARG A 15 26.12 22.68 -4.32
CA ARG A 15 24.72 23.01 -4.63
C ARG A 15 24.03 21.94 -5.48
N VAL A 16 24.79 21.23 -6.32
CA VAL A 16 24.27 20.10 -7.10
C VAL A 16 24.06 18.88 -6.20
N THR A 17 24.92 18.64 -5.20
CA THR A 17 24.77 17.49 -4.30
C THR A 17 23.56 17.61 -3.35
N LEU A 18 23.17 18.83 -2.94
CA LEU A 18 22.06 19.02 -2.00
C LEU A 18 20.67 18.87 -2.66
N ALA A 19 20.56 19.08 -3.98
CA ALA A 19 19.29 18.93 -4.70
C ALA A 19 18.96 17.49 -5.08
N VAL A 20 19.97 16.61 -5.21
CA VAL A 20 19.78 15.22 -5.64
C VAL A 20 19.39 14.30 -4.48
N THR A 21 19.73 14.63 -3.23
CA THR A 21 19.38 13.80 -2.06
C THR A 21 17.95 14.00 -1.55
N LEU A 22 17.27 15.11 -1.87
CA LEU A 22 15.91 15.35 -1.37
C LEU A 22 14.79 14.64 -2.17
N LEU A 23 15.10 14.14 -3.37
CA LEU A 23 14.09 13.56 -4.29
C LEU A 23 13.87 12.05 -4.14
N LEU A 24 14.64 11.36 -3.29
CA LEU A 24 14.55 9.89 -3.12
C LEU A 24 13.68 9.43 -1.94
N LEU A 25 13.03 10.36 -1.22
CA LEU A 25 12.20 10.05 -0.04
C LEU A 25 10.70 10.23 -0.30
N ALA A 26 10.25 10.13 -1.55
CA ALA A 26 8.86 9.78 -1.81
C ALA A 26 8.64 8.32 -1.38
N GLY A 27 8.57 8.09 -0.07
CA GLY A 27 8.18 6.82 0.50
C GLY A 27 6.84 6.43 -0.10
N GLN A 28 6.83 5.31 -0.82
CA GLN A 28 5.60 4.64 -1.20
C GLN A 28 4.89 4.27 0.10
N THR A 29 3.97 5.11 0.59
CA THR A 29 3.11 4.74 1.71
C THR A 29 2.27 3.58 1.23
N TYR A 30 2.56 2.38 1.72
CA TYR A 30 1.83 1.19 1.30
C TYR A 30 0.38 1.33 1.73
N ALA A 31 -0.55 0.86 0.89
CA ALA A 31 -1.96 0.84 1.25
C ALA A 31 -2.20 0.11 2.59
N GLY A 32 -1.33 -0.83 2.99
CA GLY A 32 -1.36 -1.51 4.28
C GLY A 32 -0.97 -0.66 5.50
N GLU A 33 -0.16 0.40 5.34
CA GLU A 33 0.38 1.19 6.47
C GLU A 33 -0.70 2.00 7.20
N ARG A 34 -1.83 2.27 6.55
CA ARG A 34 -2.97 2.98 7.17
C ARG A 34 -3.91 2.07 7.96
N PHE A 35 -3.72 0.76 7.92
CA PHE A 35 -4.63 -0.20 8.52
C PHE A 35 -4.02 -0.82 9.78
N THR A 36 -4.84 -0.94 10.82
CA THR A 36 -4.44 -1.59 12.06
C THR A 36 -4.35 -3.10 11.82
N PRO A 37 -3.21 -3.75 12.10
CA PRO A 37 -3.07 -5.18 11.93
C PRO A 37 -4.08 -5.98 12.75
N GLY A 38 -4.57 -7.09 12.17
CA GLY A 38 -5.54 -7.98 12.80
C GLY A 38 -6.97 -7.44 12.89
N VAL A 39 -7.21 -6.18 12.51
CA VAL A 39 -8.56 -5.60 12.45
C VAL A 39 -9.20 -5.91 11.10
N PRO A 40 -10.46 -6.41 11.06
CA PRO A 40 -11.19 -6.61 9.81
C PRO A 40 -11.72 -5.27 9.27
N TYR A 41 -11.47 -5.03 7.99
CA TYR A 41 -12.02 -3.91 7.22
C TYR A 41 -12.93 -4.45 6.12
N TYR A 42 -14.05 -3.78 5.84
CA TYR A 42 -15.05 -4.27 4.91
C TYR A 42 -15.14 -3.38 3.67
N PHE A 43 -15.13 -3.99 2.49
CA PHE A 43 -15.17 -3.26 1.22
C PHE A 43 -16.23 -3.83 0.28
N ASP A 44 -16.78 -2.96 -0.56
CA ASP A 44 -17.74 -3.33 -1.60
C ASP A 44 -17.12 -4.16 -2.74
N SER A 45 -15.82 -4.01 -2.94
CA SER A 45 -15.09 -4.53 -4.08
C SER A 45 -13.64 -4.84 -3.74
N PHE A 46 -13.07 -5.79 -4.48
CA PHE A 46 -11.68 -6.17 -4.40
C PHE A 46 -11.17 -6.56 -5.79
N ASP A 47 -10.19 -5.80 -6.31
CA ASP A 47 -9.54 -6.07 -7.60
C ASP A 47 -8.03 -6.25 -7.42
N PRO A 48 -7.52 -7.49 -7.33
CA PRO A 48 -6.10 -7.74 -7.15
C PRO A 48 -5.27 -7.47 -8.41
N ALA A 49 -5.89 -7.29 -9.57
CA ALA A 49 -5.19 -6.98 -10.82
C ALA A 49 -4.87 -5.48 -10.95
N GLN A 50 -5.51 -4.63 -10.14
CA GLN A 50 -5.24 -3.21 -10.08
C GLN A 50 -3.80 -2.92 -9.62
N LYS A 51 -3.11 -1.98 -10.29
CA LYS A 51 -1.73 -1.58 -9.97
C LYS A 51 -1.58 -0.04 -9.96
N PRO A 52 -1.19 0.59 -8.83
CA PRO A 52 -1.11 0.00 -7.51
C PRO A 52 -2.51 -0.42 -7.02
N TRP A 53 -2.59 -1.48 -6.24
CA TRP A 53 -3.82 -1.91 -5.62
C TRP A 53 -4.34 -0.84 -4.68
N LYS A 54 -5.64 -0.57 -4.79
CA LYS A 54 -6.38 0.26 -3.86
C LYS A 54 -7.58 -0.53 -3.36
N PRO A 55 -7.92 -0.41 -2.08
CA PRO A 55 -9.17 -0.97 -1.58
C PRO A 55 -10.36 -0.26 -2.23
N GLY A 56 -11.48 -0.96 -2.29
CA GLY A 56 -12.77 -0.42 -2.72
C GLY A 56 -13.34 0.61 -1.74
N TYR A 57 -14.64 0.84 -1.84
CA TYR A 57 -15.36 1.70 -0.91
C TYR A 57 -15.48 1.00 0.45
N ASP A 58 -15.09 1.70 1.51
CA ASP A 58 -15.14 1.21 2.89
C ASP A 58 -16.60 1.17 3.38
N LEU A 59 -17.02 0.02 3.90
CA LEU A 59 -18.39 -0.24 4.34
C LEU A 59 -18.45 -0.19 5.86
N ASN A 60 -19.42 0.56 6.39
CA ASN A 60 -19.76 0.43 7.80
C ASN A 60 -20.59 -0.84 8.06
N TYR A 61 -20.76 -1.20 9.34
CA TYR A 61 -21.49 -2.41 9.73
C TYR A 61 -22.93 -2.47 9.18
N GLU A 62 -23.66 -1.36 9.11
CA GLU A 62 -25.02 -1.36 8.58
C GLU A 62 -25.04 -1.58 7.06
N GLU A 63 -24.04 -1.07 6.35
CA GLU A 63 -23.90 -1.23 4.91
C GLU A 63 -23.52 -2.67 4.55
N VAL A 64 -22.68 -3.33 5.35
CA VAL A 64 -22.33 -4.75 5.15
C VAL A 64 -23.57 -5.63 5.09
N PHE A 65 -24.53 -5.46 6.02
CA PHE A 65 -25.77 -6.26 6.02
C PHE A 65 -26.71 -5.98 4.86
N LYS A 66 -26.61 -4.80 4.23
CA LYS A 66 -27.41 -4.42 3.06
C LYS A 66 -26.80 -4.98 1.75
N ASN A 67 -25.51 -5.26 1.75
CA ASN A 67 -24.80 -5.68 0.56
C ASN A 67 -24.94 -7.19 0.29
N HIS A 68 -25.28 -7.52 -0.95
CA HIS A 68 -25.34 -8.92 -1.39
C HIS A 68 -23.95 -9.55 -1.48
N LEU A 69 -22.93 -8.76 -1.84
CA LEU A 69 -21.53 -9.16 -2.00
C LEU A 69 -20.65 -8.12 -1.31
N PHE A 70 -19.72 -8.56 -0.47
CA PHE A 70 -18.71 -7.71 0.15
C PHE A 70 -17.44 -8.52 0.44
N TYR A 71 -16.37 -7.82 0.78
CA TYR A 71 -15.05 -8.37 1.07
C TYR A 71 -14.60 -7.93 2.46
N GLU A 72 -14.14 -8.87 3.28
CA GLU A 72 -13.44 -8.57 4.53
C GLU A 72 -11.93 -8.73 4.30
N ILE A 73 -11.15 -7.72 4.67
CA ILE A 73 -9.69 -7.73 4.54
C ILE A 73 -9.06 -7.58 5.92
N VAL A 74 -8.20 -8.52 6.29
CA VAL A 74 -7.44 -8.52 7.54
C VAL A 74 -5.95 -8.46 7.21
N PHE A 75 -5.27 -7.41 7.67
CA PHE A 75 -3.83 -7.23 7.45
C PHE A 75 -3.01 -7.94 8.52
N SER A 76 -1.89 -8.52 8.11
CA SER A 76 -0.92 -9.12 9.02
C SER A 76 -0.15 -8.04 9.80
N PRO A 77 0.56 -8.41 10.89
CA PRO A 77 1.41 -7.48 11.64
C PRO A 77 2.47 -6.75 10.80
N SER A 78 2.91 -7.34 9.68
CA SER A 78 3.87 -6.69 8.79
C SER A 78 3.23 -5.63 7.89
N GLY A 79 1.90 -5.58 7.80
CA GLY A 79 1.15 -4.74 6.88
C GLY A 79 1.33 -5.11 5.40
N ARG A 80 2.14 -6.13 5.10
CA ARG A 80 2.46 -6.56 3.74
C ARG A 80 1.67 -7.78 3.31
N GLU A 81 1.19 -8.59 4.24
CA GLU A 81 0.29 -9.69 3.92
C GLU A 81 -1.13 -9.33 4.33
N MET A 82 -2.10 -9.83 3.58
CA MET A 82 -3.51 -9.71 3.93
C MET A 82 -4.25 -11.01 3.60
N THR A 83 -5.27 -11.28 4.40
CA THR A 83 -6.28 -12.29 4.11
C THR A 83 -7.52 -11.58 3.62
N VAL A 84 -8.06 -12.02 2.48
CA VAL A 84 -9.24 -11.47 1.83
C VAL A 84 -10.33 -12.54 1.83
N ASN A 85 -11.41 -12.26 2.54
CA ASN A 85 -12.56 -13.14 2.64
C ASN A 85 -13.70 -12.57 1.80
N ARG A 86 -14.26 -13.37 0.90
CA ARG A 86 -15.42 -12.96 0.09
C ARG A 86 -16.70 -13.47 0.72
N TYR A 87 -17.70 -12.61 0.83
CA TYR A 87 -19.01 -12.94 1.37
C TYR A 87 -20.12 -12.75 0.32
N ILE A 88 -21.04 -13.70 0.23
CA ILE A 88 -22.27 -13.59 -0.56
C ILE A 88 -23.46 -13.85 0.38
N ARG A 89 -24.35 -12.88 0.52
CA ARG A 89 -25.48 -12.91 1.49
C ARG A 89 -25.02 -13.30 2.90
N ASN A 90 -23.97 -12.65 3.39
CA ASN A 90 -23.36 -12.89 4.71
C ASN A 90 -22.74 -14.29 4.92
N ASN A 91 -22.66 -15.12 3.89
CA ASN A 91 -21.94 -16.39 3.95
C ASN A 91 -20.57 -16.23 3.32
N LYS A 92 -19.51 -16.63 4.03
CA LYS A 92 -18.15 -16.67 3.50
C LYS A 92 -18.07 -17.72 2.39
N THR A 93 -17.76 -17.29 1.18
CA THR A 93 -17.65 -18.16 0.00
C THR A 93 -16.22 -18.43 -0.42
N ASP A 94 -15.28 -17.56 -0.05
CA ASP A 94 -13.88 -17.66 -0.44
C ASP A 94 -12.95 -17.03 0.61
N SER A 95 -11.68 -17.42 0.59
CA SER A 95 -10.64 -16.98 1.51
C SER A 95 -9.29 -17.05 0.80
N GLU A 96 -8.68 -15.91 0.54
CA GLU A 96 -7.45 -15.84 -0.26
C GLU A 96 -6.39 -15.02 0.47
N ARG A 97 -5.12 -15.40 0.31
CA ARG A 97 -3.99 -14.64 0.87
C ARG A 97 -3.25 -13.87 -0.20
N TYR A 98 -2.86 -12.65 0.13
CA TYR A 98 -2.15 -11.76 -0.78
C TYR A 98 -0.95 -11.11 -0.09
N LEU A 99 0.13 -10.93 -0.87
CA LEU A 99 1.28 -10.11 -0.51
C LEU A 99 1.22 -8.79 -1.29
N LEU A 100 1.30 -7.67 -0.59
CA LEU A 100 1.46 -6.33 -1.12
C LEU A 100 2.93 -6.07 -1.43
N ASN A 101 3.25 -5.98 -2.71
CA ASN A 101 4.60 -5.77 -3.20
C ASN A 101 5.04 -4.30 -3.06
N PRO A 102 6.36 -4.03 -3.12
CA PRO A 102 6.91 -2.66 -3.09
C PRO A 102 6.35 -1.71 -4.16
N ASP A 103 5.89 -2.25 -5.30
CA ASP A 103 5.28 -1.50 -6.41
C ASP A 103 3.76 -1.26 -6.23
N GLY A 104 3.21 -1.69 -5.09
CA GLY A 104 1.79 -1.63 -4.78
C GLY A 104 0.94 -2.72 -5.45
N SER A 105 1.51 -3.65 -6.21
CA SER A 105 0.76 -4.78 -6.77
C SER A 105 0.47 -5.86 -5.71
N LEU A 106 -0.55 -6.69 -5.96
CA LEU A 106 -0.85 -7.86 -5.13
C LEU A 106 -0.39 -9.16 -5.79
N SER A 107 0.31 -9.98 -5.01
CA SER A 107 0.69 -11.36 -5.38
C SER A 107 -0.10 -12.35 -4.53
N ARG A 108 -0.94 -13.16 -5.16
CA ARG A 108 -1.65 -14.27 -4.48
C ARG A 108 -0.65 -15.24 -3.89
N GLN A 109 -0.87 -15.64 -2.64
CA GLN A 109 -0.12 -16.67 -1.94
C GLN A 109 -0.90 -17.99 -1.94
N PRO A 110 -0.22 -19.15 -2.00
CA PRO A 110 -0.87 -20.45 -1.87
C PRO A 110 -1.41 -20.66 -0.45
N ASP A 111 -2.47 -21.46 -0.35
CA ASP A 111 -2.96 -21.98 0.93
C ASP A 111 -1.93 -22.96 1.51
N LEU A 112 -1.69 -22.91 2.83
CA LEU A 112 -0.77 -23.80 3.54
C LEU A 112 -1.42 -25.16 3.85
#